data_AF-A0A7M7H5T4-F1
#
_entry.id   AF-A0A7M7H5T4-F1
#
_cell.length_a   1.000
_cell.length_b   1.000
_cell.length_c   1.000
_cell.angle_alpha   90.00
_cell.angle_beta   90.00
_cell.angle_gamma   90.00
#
_symmetry.space_group_name_H-M   'P 1'
#
loop_
_entity.id
_entity.type
_entity.pdbx_description
1 polymer ?
#
loop_
_entity_poly.entity_id
_entity_poly.type
_entity_poly.pdbx_seq_one_letter_code
_entity_poly.pdbx_strand_id
1 'polypeptide(L)'
;MFVSRGCLLISMILAIASGAPRTRITKSSTPTWYLPCGETLEIDVNNEEASTDIDMKLYIQKLEIQHKLTLNDYLLQDYEYLYEKVRIGVNERQYIPNWIPGKKDVNAIVRLIKPTLSLQTIVNHFPKLHMDLQKFAVAFEQLVEDETDPKIYKALHATQIAIKSMLCEVEITIIDLPYLQIPSRVERTIMSSTEREPVDETRRLVRDWGILLKYKDYLHAWKHIFDR
;
A
#
# COMPACT_ATOMS: atom_id res chain seq x y z
N MET A 1 64.22 -26.78 -54.67
CA MET A 1 63.82 -25.37 -54.87
C MET A 1 62.30 -25.31 -54.91
N PHE A 2 61.69 -24.40 -54.12
CA PHE A 2 60.26 -24.03 -54.03
C PHE A 2 59.30 -25.13 -53.52
N VAL A 3 58.96 -25.20 -52.22
CA VAL A 3 58.00 -24.39 -51.41
C VAL A 3 56.55 -24.48 -51.90
N SER A 4 55.64 -24.70 -50.93
CA SER A 4 54.21 -24.32 -50.89
C SER A 4 53.23 -25.48 -51.04
N ARG A 5 52.20 -25.69 -50.22
CA ARG A 5 51.69 -25.07 -48.98
C ARG A 5 50.67 -26.07 -48.42
N GLY A 6 50.72 -26.35 -47.12
CA GLY A 6 49.67 -27.11 -46.43
C GLY A 6 48.39 -26.28 -46.29
N CYS A 7 47.24 -26.92 -46.46
CA CYS A 7 45.94 -26.37 -46.10
C CYS A 7 45.27 -27.31 -45.09
N LEU A 8 45.50 -27.06 -43.80
CA LEU A 8 44.66 -27.56 -42.71
C LEU A 8 43.41 -26.67 -42.67
N LEU A 9 42.27 -27.20 -43.10
CA LEU A 9 40.97 -26.54 -42.96
C LEU A 9 40.47 -26.74 -41.52
N ILE A 10 40.77 -25.78 -40.65
CA ILE A 10 40.17 -25.69 -39.31
C ILE A 10 38.84 -24.96 -39.48
N SER A 11 37.72 -25.68 -39.38
CA SER A 11 36.39 -25.07 -39.33
C SER A 11 36.19 -24.40 -37.97
N MET A 12 36.27 -23.08 -37.94
CA MET A 12 35.96 -22.29 -36.75
C MET A 12 34.43 -22.18 -36.64
N ILE A 13 33.81 -22.97 -35.76
CA ILE A 13 32.40 -22.81 -35.41
C ILE A 13 32.31 -21.63 -34.45
N LEU A 14 31.88 -20.45 -34.94
CA LEU A 14 31.48 -19.35 -34.08
C LEU A 14 30.14 -19.70 -33.42
N ALA A 15 30.18 -20.12 -32.16
CA ALA A 15 29.00 -20.13 -31.31
C ALA A 15 28.65 -18.68 -30.94
N ILE A 16 27.70 -18.08 -31.68
CA ILE A 16 27.09 -16.81 -31.29
C ILE A 16 26.18 -17.12 -30.10
N ALA A 17 26.68 -16.92 -28.88
CA ALA A 17 25.85 -16.88 -27.69
C ALA A 17 24.95 -15.64 -27.78
N SER A 18 23.74 -15.81 -28.32
CA SER A 18 22.69 -14.80 -28.24
C SER A 18 22.22 -14.74 -26.79
N GLY A 19 22.78 -13.80 -26.02
CA GLY A 19 22.22 -13.43 -24.73
C GLY A 19 20.83 -12.86 -24.97
N ALA A 20 19.80 -13.59 -24.55
CA ALA A 20 18.42 -13.13 -24.64
C ALA A 20 18.31 -11.71 -24.03
N PRO A 21 17.72 -10.74 -24.73
CA PRO A 21 17.59 -9.40 -24.20
C PRO A 21 16.74 -9.47 -22.94
N ARG A 22 17.34 -9.16 -21.79
CA ARG A 22 16.56 -8.86 -20.58
C ARG A 22 15.79 -7.59 -20.90
N THR A 23 14.51 -7.75 -21.21
CA THR A 23 13.54 -6.67 -21.20
C THR A 23 13.61 -6.02 -19.81
N ARG A 24 14.34 -4.91 -19.69
CA ARG A 24 14.16 -3.99 -18.57
C ARG A 24 12.75 -3.44 -18.76
N ILE A 25 11.79 -4.03 -18.07
CA ILE A 25 10.54 -3.35 -17.76
C ILE A 25 10.98 -2.10 -17.01
N THR A 26 10.97 -0.97 -17.70
CA THR A 26 11.11 0.34 -17.06
C THR A 26 9.91 0.46 -16.14
N LYS A 27 10.10 0.15 -14.84
CA LYS A 27 9.10 0.44 -13.81
C LYS A 27 8.70 1.90 -13.97
N SER A 28 7.40 2.17 -14.04
CA SER A 28 6.86 3.53 -13.96
C SER A 28 7.52 4.23 -12.77
N SER A 29 8.08 5.42 -12.99
CA SER A 29 8.66 6.23 -11.93
C SER A 29 7.59 6.63 -10.91
N THR A 30 6.35 6.79 -11.36
CA THR A 30 5.19 7.10 -10.54
C THR A 30 4.62 5.83 -9.87
N PRO A 31 4.52 5.79 -8.52
CA PRO A 31 3.91 4.69 -7.79
C PRO A 31 2.45 4.44 -8.19
N THR A 32 2.01 3.18 -8.14
CA THR A 32 0.65 2.78 -8.54
C THR A 32 -0.45 3.35 -7.64
N TRP A 33 -0.10 3.77 -6.43
CA TRP A 33 -0.99 4.37 -5.43
C TRP A 33 -0.98 5.92 -5.44
N TYR A 34 -0.10 6.55 -6.24
CA TYR A 34 0.00 8.01 -6.34
C TYR A 34 -1.23 8.64 -7.02
N LEU A 35 -1.83 7.89 -7.97
CA LEU A 35 -3.13 8.16 -8.58
C LEU A 35 -4.01 6.92 -8.38
N PRO A 36 -4.64 6.75 -7.20
CA PRO A 36 -5.34 5.52 -6.85
C PRO A 36 -6.53 5.25 -7.78
N CYS A 37 -7.17 6.30 -8.31
CA CYS A 37 -8.32 6.21 -9.22
C CYS A 37 -7.97 6.28 -10.72
N GLY A 38 -6.69 6.45 -11.09
CA GLY A 38 -6.23 6.42 -12.49
C GLY A 38 -6.30 7.74 -13.27
N GLU A 39 -7.11 8.71 -12.87
CA GLU A 39 -7.20 10.04 -13.49
C GLU A 39 -6.95 11.16 -12.48
N THR A 40 -6.38 12.28 -12.93
CA THR A 40 -6.46 13.55 -12.18
C THR A 40 -7.90 14.01 -12.27
N LEU A 41 -8.66 13.82 -11.20
CA LEU A 41 -10.01 14.35 -11.10
C LEU A 41 -9.89 15.89 -11.16
N GLU A 42 -10.21 16.47 -12.31
CA GLU A 42 -10.26 17.93 -12.47
C GLU A 42 -11.38 18.42 -11.56
N ILE A 43 -11.00 19.11 -10.49
CA ILE A 43 -11.93 19.78 -9.60
C ILE A 43 -12.46 20.96 -10.41
N ASP A 44 -13.68 20.86 -10.93
CA ASP A 44 -14.37 21.98 -11.53
C ASP A 44 -14.58 23.03 -10.43
N VAL A 45 -13.73 24.06 -10.40
CA VAL A 45 -13.80 25.18 -9.46
C VAL A 45 -14.90 26.15 -9.90
N ASN A 46 -16.10 25.63 -10.16
CA ASN A 46 -17.30 26.45 -10.19
C ASN A 46 -17.99 26.26 -8.84
N ASN A 47 -17.57 27.10 -7.89
CA ASN A 47 -18.29 27.33 -6.65
C ASN A 47 -19.67 27.92 -6.97
N GLU A 48 -20.63 27.08 -7.31
CA GLU A 48 -22.02 27.36 -6.99
C GLU A 48 -22.27 26.82 -5.59
N GLU A 49 -22.74 27.70 -4.70
CA GLU A 49 -23.20 27.38 -3.35
C GLU A 49 -24.36 26.38 -3.43
N ALA A 50 -24.06 25.11 -3.67
CA ALA A 50 -25.00 24.04 -3.45
C ALA A 50 -25.11 23.85 -1.94
N SER A 51 -26.01 24.60 -1.31
CA SER A 51 -26.61 24.18 -0.04
C SER A 51 -27.52 22.98 -0.31
N THR A 52 -26.96 21.90 -0.83
CA THR A 52 -27.60 20.60 -0.82
C THR A 52 -27.37 20.02 0.57
N ASP A 53 -28.43 19.53 1.18
CA ASP A 53 -28.36 18.70 2.37
C ASP A 53 -27.52 17.46 2.00
N ILE A 54 -26.20 17.55 2.23
CA ILE A 54 -25.25 16.49 1.90
C ILE A 54 -25.57 15.33 2.84
N ASP A 55 -26.12 14.25 2.27
CA ASP A 55 -26.40 13.04 3.04
C ASP A 55 -25.08 12.32 3.39
N MET A 56 -24.45 12.77 4.48
CA MET A 56 -23.22 12.18 5.02
C MET A 56 -23.37 10.69 5.31
N LYS A 57 -24.59 10.21 5.55
CA LYS A 57 -24.86 8.80 5.83
C LYS A 57 -24.55 7.94 4.61
N LEU A 58 -24.88 8.41 3.41
CA LEU A 58 -24.58 7.70 2.17
C LEU A 58 -23.07 7.50 1.97
N TYR A 59 -22.28 8.57 2.17
CA TYR A 59 -20.82 8.51 2.05
C TYR A 59 -20.18 7.60 3.09
N ILE A 60 -20.65 7.67 4.34
CA ILE A 60 -20.18 6.77 5.41
C ILE A 60 -20.51 5.31 5.08
N GLN A 61 -21.72 5.03 4.58
CA GLN A 61 -22.13 3.68 4.20
C GLN A 61 -21.30 3.13 3.03
N LYS A 62 -20.99 3.97 2.03
CA LYS A 62 -20.13 3.58 0.90
C LYS A 62 -18.74 3.18 1.40
N LEU A 63 -18.15 3.99 2.28
CA LEU A 63 -16.85 3.70 2.88
C LEU A 63 -16.88 2.52 3.85
N GLU A 64 -17.96 2.30 4.58
CA GLU A 64 -18.17 1.11 5.41
C GLU A 64 -18.15 -0.17 4.55
N ILE A 65 -18.86 -0.18 3.43
CA ILE A 65 -18.87 -1.32 2.51
C ILE A 65 -17.46 -1.59 1.97
N GLN A 66 -16.79 -0.55 1.47
CA GLN A 66 -15.43 -0.68 0.94
C GLN A 66 -14.45 -1.14 2.03
N HIS A 67 -14.57 -0.60 3.25
CA HIS A 67 -13.76 -1.01 4.40
C HIS A 67 -13.98 -2.49 4.75
N LYS A 68 -15.24 -2.96 4.76
CA LYS A 68 -15.58 -4.37 5.00
C LYS A 68 -14.93 -5.29 3.96
N LEU A 69 -14.96 -4.91 2.69
CA LEU A 69 -14.28 -5.65 1.62
C LEU A 69 -12.77 -5.70 1.87
N THR A 70 -12.14 -4.54 2.12
CA THR A 70 -10.70 -4.45 2.37
C THR A 70 -10.26 -5.24 3.61
N LEU A 71 -11.04 -5.21 4.69
CA LEU A 71 -10.76 -5.99 5.91
C LEU A 71 -10.91 -7.48 5.65
N ASN A 72 -11.97 -7.91 4.97
CA ASN A 72 -12.15 -9.32 4.63
C ASN A 72 -11.02 -9.83 3.73
N ASP A 73 -10.63 -9.05 2.71
CA ASP A 73 -9.50 -9.38 1.83
C ASP A 73 -8.21 -9.55 2.61
N TYR A 74 -7.94 -8.68 3.59
CA TYR A 74 -6.77 -8.80 4.47
C TYR A 74 -6.82 -10.08 5.32
N LEU A 75 -7.96 -10.36 5.97
CA LEU A 75 -8.13 -11.53 6.85
C LEU A 75 -8.04 -12.86 6.09
N LEU A 76 -8.46 -12.89 4.83
CA LEU A 76 -8.37 -14.08 3.98
C LEU A 76 -6.94 -14.46 3.58
N GLN A 77 -5.97 -13.55 3.72
CA GLN A 77 -4.57 -13.85 3.37
C GLN A 77 -3.85 -14.74 4.39
N ASP A 78 -4.35 -14.84 5.62
CA ASP A 78 -3.75 -15.61 6.72
C ASP A 78 -2.25 -15.28 6.94
N TYR A 79 -1.97 -14.01 7.18
CA TYR A 79 -0.60 -13.52 7.40
C TYR A 79 0.06 -14.14 8.63
N GLU A 80 -0.73 -14.52 9.64
CA GLU A 80 -0.27 -15.24 10.81
C GLU A 80 0.41 -16.57 10.45
N TYR A 81 -0.13 -17.30 9.46
CA TYR A 81 0.49 -18.50 8.91
C TYR A 81 1.68 -18.17 8.00
N LEU A 82 1.52 -17.21 7.09
CA LEU A 82 2.57 -16.85 6.12
C LEU A 82 3.87 -16.34 6.78
N TYR A 83 3.75 -15.65 7.93
CA TYR A 83 4.87 -15.10 8.70
C TYR A 83 5.18 -15.87 10.00
N GLU A 84 4.79 -17.15 10.09
CA GLU A 84 4.93 -17.96 11.32
C GLU A 84 6.34 -17.97 11.92
N LYS A 85 7.37 -17.94 11.05
CA LYS A 85 8.80 -17.98 11.44
C LYS A 85 9.23 -16.76 12.24
N VAL A 86 8.57 -15.63 12.01
CA VAL A 86 8.91 -14.32 12.56
C VAL A 86 8.07 -14.07 13.81
N ARG A 87 6.81 -14.53 13.80
CA ARG A 87 5.89 -14.49 14.93
C ARG A 87 6.48 -15.10 16.20
N ILE A 88 7.26 -16.17 16.08
CA ILE A 88 7.82 -16.91 17.22
C ILE A 88 9.06 -16.19 17.82
N GLY A 89 9.76 -15.35 17.02
CA GLY A 89 11.04 -14.75 17.40
C GLY A 89 11.01 -13.25 17.70
N VAL A 90 9.95 -12.55 17.31
CA VAL A 90 9.89 -11.08 17.35
C VAL A 90 8.88 -10.63 18.38
N ASN A 91 9.37 -10.04 19.49
CA ASN A 91 8.50 -9.34 20.44
C ASN A 91 7.88 -8.12 19.76
N GLU A 92 6.64 -7.75 20.10
CA GLU A 92 5.90 -6.56 19.59
C GLU A 92 6.66 -5.22 19.67
N ARG A 93 7.85 -5.17 20.28
CA ARG A 93 8.68 -3.97 20.43
C ARG A 93 9.88 -3.93 19.49
N GLN A 94 10.16 -5.00 18.75
CA GLN A 94 11.28 -5.06 17.81
C GLN A 94 10.85 -4.48 16.47
N TYR A 95 11.33 -3.27 16.21
CA TYR A 95 11.26 -2.49 14.98
C TYR A 95 9.85 -2.35 14.37
N ILE A 96 9.23 -1.22 14.71
CA ILE A 96 7.94 -0.79 14.20
C ILE A 96 8.17 0.56 13.51
N PRO A 97 7.98 0.68 12.17
CA PRO A 97 8.20 1.95 11.48
C PRO A 97 7.29 3.02 12.08
N ASN A 98 7.83 4.17 12.48
CA ASN A 98 7.10 5.21 13.22
C ASN A 98 6.28 6.13 12.30
N TRP A 99 6.52 6.07 10.99
CA TRP A 99 5.91 6.95 9.99
C TRP A 99 4.55 6.43 9.50
N ILE A 100 4.30 5.12 9.58
CA ILE A 100 2.96 4.52 9.40
C ILE A 100 2.13 4.60 10.69
N PRO A 101 0.78 4.66 10.57
CA PRO A 101 -0.11 4.67 11.72
C PRO A 101 0.22 3.58 12.72
N GLY A 102 0.17 3.91 14.01
CA GLY A 102 0.42 2.94 15.07
C GLY A 102 -0.53 3.08 16.24
N LYS A 103 -0.13 2.52 17.38
CA LYS A 103 -0.96 2.47 18.59
C LYS A 103 -1.52 3.84 19.00
N LYS A 104 -0.77 4.93 18.78
CA LYS A 104 -1.24 6.30 19.07
C LYS A 104 -2.40 6.70 18.14
N ASP A 105 -2.27 6.48 16.84
CA ASP A 105 -3.32 6.76 15.85
C ASP A 105 -4.55 5.88 16.07
N VAL A 106 -4.35 4.58 16.30
CA VAL A 106 -5.42 3.62 16.64
C VAL A 106 -6.17 4.08 17.89
N ASN A 107 -5.46 4.45 18.96
CA ASN A 107 -6.09 4.95 20.18
C ASN A 107 -6.83 6.27 19.94
N ALA A 108 -6.35 7.14 19.04
CA ALA A 108 -7.06 8.36 18.69
C ALA A 108 -8.39 8.05 17.98
N ILE A 109 -8.39 7.12 17.02
CA ILE A 109 -9.60 6.63 16.34
C ILE A 109 -10.56 6.01 17.35
N VAL A 110 -10.07 5.13 18.22
CA VAL A 110 -10.90 4.47 19.26
C VAL A 110 -11.52 5.49 20.22
N ARG A 111 -10.82 6.58 20.57
CA ARG A 111 -11.37 7.65 21.41
C ARG A 111 -12.51 8.43 20.76
N LEU A 112 -12.65 8.39 19.43
CA LEU A 112 -13.81 8.92 18.72
C LEU A 112 -15.05 8.04 18.93
N ILE A 113 -14.91 6.81 19.43
CA ILE A 113 -16.02 5.93 19.79
C ILE A 113 -16.65 6.40 21.09
N LYS A 114 -17.40 7.50 20.97
CA LYS A 114 -18.30 8.01 22.00
C LYS A 114 -19.74 7.84 21.53
N PRO A 115 -20.71 7.62 22.45
CA PRO A 115 -22.13 7.49 22.12
C PRO A 115 -22.70 8.69 21.34
N THR A 116 -22.03 9.83 21.36
CA THR A 116 -22.45 11.09 20.75
C THR A 116 -21.62 11.48 19.52
N LEU A 117 -20.89 10.55 18.89
CA LEU A 117 -20.12 10.89 17.69
C LEU A 117 -21.06 11.30 16.55
N SER A 118 -20.95 12.53 16.09
CA SER A 118 -21.72 13.01 14.94
C SER A 118 -21.15 12.45 13.63
N LEU A 119 -22.02 12.27 12.62
CA LEU A 119 -21.61 11.91 11.26
C LEU A 119 -20.55 12.88 10.72
N GLN A 120 -20.73 14.18 10.97
CA GLN A 120 -19.76 15.21 10.64
C GLN A 120 -18.37 14.93 11.22
N THR A 121 -18.29 14.43 12.45
CA THR A 121 -16.99 14.11 13.07
C THR A 121 -16.33 12.94 12.34
N ILE A 122 -17.08 11.92 11.92
CA ILE A 122 -16.55 10.80 11.14
C ILE A 122 -16.00 11.31 9.80
N VAL A 123 -16.81 12.09 9.09
CA VAL A 123 -16.48 12.65 7.77
C VAL A 123 -15.24 13.54 7.83
N ASN A 124 -15.11 14.36 8.88
CA ASN A 124 -13.93 15.21 9.10
C ASN A 124 -12.62 14.40 9.29
N HIS A 125 -12.70 13.09 9.56
CA HIS A 125 -11.52 12.22 9.65
C HIS A 125 -11.17 11.52 8.33
N PHE A 126 -11.96 11.65 7.27
CA PHE A 126 -11.63 11.06 5.96
C PHE A 126 -10.30 11.54 5.38
N PRO A 127 -9.90 12.83 5.50
CA PRO A 127 -8.56 13.25 5.08
C PRO A 127 -7.43 12.53 5.85
N LYS A 128 -7.62 12.28 7.15
CA LYS A 128 -6.65 11.50 7.95
C LYS A 128 -6.62 10.04 7.50
N LEU A 129 -7.78 9.44 7.24
CA LEU A 129 -7.88 8.09 6.67
C LEU A 129 -7.13 7.98 5.34
N HIS A 130 -7.34 8.94 4.44
CA HIS A 130 -6.68 9.00 3.13
C HIS A 130 -5.15 9.05 3.26
N MET A 131 -4.63 9.99 4.05
CA MET A 131 -3.19 10.13 4.33
C MET A 131 -2.59 8.85 4.93
N ASP A 132 -3.31 8.21 5.86
CA ASP A 132 -2.85 6.99 6.51
C ASP A 132 -2.84 5.78 5.55
N LEU A 133 -3.84 5.67 4.66
CA LEU A 133 -3.86 4.66 3.60
C LEU A 133 -2.74 4.87 2.58
N GLN A 134 -2.39 6.11 2.22
CA GLN A 134 -1.23 6.38 1.37
C GLN A 134 0.07 5.86 2.00
N LYS A 135 0.25 6.03 3.32
CA LYS A 135 1.42 5.51 4.04
C LYS A 135 1.46 3.99 4.03
N PHE A 136 0.33 3.33 4.24
CA PHE A 136 0.27 1.87 4.09
C PHE A 136 0.52 1.44 2.65
N ALA A 137 0.08 2.19 1.64
CA ALA A 137 0.37 1.88 0.25
C ALA A 137 1.87 1.94 -0.08
N VAL A 138 2.60 2.93 0.45
CA VAL A 138 4.08 2.99 0.38
C VAL A 138 4.70 1.76 1.04
N ALA A 139 4.22 1.37 2.21
CA ALA A 139 4.75 0.23 2.95
C ALA A 139 4.53 -1.07 2.17
N PHE A 140 3.31 -1.32 1.69
CA PHE A 140 2.97 -2.53 0.93
C PHE A 140 3.63 -2.57 -0.45
N GLU A 141 3.92 -1.43 -1.07
CA GLU A 141 4.79 -1.39 -2.26
C GLU A 141 6.16 -2.01 -1.95
N GLN A 142 6.82 -1.58 -0.86
CA GLN A 142 8.12 -2.13 -0.49
C GLN A 142 8.03 -3.62 -0.12
N LEU A 143 7.00 -4.04 0.62
CA LEU A 143 6.80 -5.46 0.99
C LEU A 143 6.67 -6.35 -0.25
N VAL A 144 5.88 -5.93 -1.24
CA VAL A 144 5.72 -6.66 -2.51
C VAL A 144 7.02 -6.68 -3.31
N GLU A 145 7.76 -5.56 -3.35
CA GLU A 145 9.02 -5.47 -4.08
C GLU A 145 10.13 -6.36 -3.49
N ASP A 146 10.16 -6.51 -2.18
CA ASP A 146 11.19 -7.30 -1.49
C ASP A 146 10.88 -8.81 -1.47
N GLU A 147 9.62 -9.21 -1.67
CA GLU A 147 9.18 -10.59 -1.50
C GLU A 147 9.58 -11.50 -2.68
N THR A 148 10.10 -12.67 -2.32
CA THR A 148 10.57 -13.70 -3.26
C THR A 148 9.75 -14.99 -3.19
N ASP A 149 9.07 -15.25 -2.07
CA ASP A 149 8.15 -16.37 -1.91
C ASP A 149 6.86 -16.08 -2.70
N PRO A 150 6.50 -16.91 -3.70
CA PRO A 150 5.35 -16.64 -4.54
C PRO A 150 4.00 -16.59 -3.79
N LYS A 151 3.87 -17.31 -2.68
CA LYS A 151 2.63 -17.31 -1.88
C LYS A 151 2.50 -16.02 -1.10
N ILE A 152 3.56 -15.60 -0.42
CA ILE A 152 3.57 -14.35 0.35
C ILE A 152 3.42 -13.16 -0.61
N TYR A 153 4.15 -13.17 -1.73
CA TYR A 153 4.02 -12.16 -2.78
C TYR A 153 2.57 -11.99 -3.23
N LYS A 154 1.87 -13.10 -3.51
CA LYS A 154 0.48 -13.07 -3.96
C LYS A 154 -0.44 -12.46 -2.91
N ALA A 155 -0.25 -12.80 -1.64
CA ALA A 155 -1.02 -12.25 -0.53
C ALA A 155 -0.79 -10.74 -0.36
N LEU A 156 0.47 -10.32 -0.34
CA LEU A 156 0.87 -8.92 -0.24
C LEU A 156 0.34 -8.09 -1.42
N HIS A 157 0.45 -8.62 -2.64
CA HIS A 157 -0.06 -7.95 -3.83
C HIS A 157 -1.59 -7.83 -3.82
N ALA A 158 -2.31 -8.85 -3.36
CA ALA A 158 -3.76 -8.76 -3.17
C ALA A 158 -4.13 -7.66 -2.16
N THR A 159 -3.38 -7.56 -1.06
CA THR A 159 -3.59 -6.50 -0.06
C THR A 159 -3.23 -5.12 -0.60
N GLN A 160 -2.17 -4.99 -1.41
CA GLN A 160 -1.82 -3.75 -2.09
C GLN A 160 -2.96 -3.26 -3.00
N ILE A 161 -3.59 -4.17 -3.75
CA ILE A 161 -4.77 -3.85 -4.57
C ILE A 161 -5.94 -3.38 -3.67
N ALA A 162 -6.23 -4.10 -2.59
CA ALA A 162 -7.32 -3.74 -1.67
C ALA A 162 -7.09 -2.37 -0.99
N ILE A 163 -5.84 -2.04 -0.63
CA ILE A 163 -5.46 -0.71 -0.12
C ILE A 163 -5.70 0.35 -1.19
N LYS A 164 -5.28 0.12 -2.43
CA LYS A 164 -5.47 1.05 -3.54
C LYS A 164 -6.96 1.33 -3.79
N SER A 165 -7.80 0.29 -3.79
CA SER A 165 -9.25 0.42 -3.96
C SER A 165 -9.87 1.24 -2.83
N MET A 166 -9.52 0.95 -1.58
CA MET A 166 -9.99 1.74 -0.42
C MET A 166 -9.53 3.20 -0.50
N LEU A 167 -8.27 3.43 -0.85
CA LEU A 167 -7.71 4.78 -0.99
C LEU A 167 -8.44 5.58 -2.08
N CYS A 168 -8.77 4.95 -3.22
CA CYS A 168 -9.55 5.59 -4.27
C CYS A 168 -10.95 5.96 -3.79
N GLU A 169 -11.64 5.07 -3.09
CA GLU A 169 -12.99 5.33 -2.57
C GLU A 169 -13.01 6.48 -1.56
N VAL A 170 -12.01 6.54 -0.68
CA VAL A 170 -11.84 7.67 0.26
C VAL A 170 -11.55 8.97 -0.49
N GLU A 171 -10.72 8.93 -1.54
CA GLU A 171 -10.41 10.10 -2.35
C GLU A 171 -11.64 10.67 -3.07
N ILE A 172 -12.43 9.81 -3.71
CA ILE A 172 -13.71 10.20 -4.34
C ILE A 172 -14.65 10.81 -3.31
N THR A 173 -14.77 10.18 -2.15
CA THR A 173 -15.62 10.69 -1.07
C THR A 173 -15.19 12.08 -0.59
N ILE A 174 -13.89 12.35 -0.50
CA ILE A 174 -13.39 13.69 -0.12
C ILE A 174 -13.71 14.71 -1.22
N ILE A 175 -13.62 14.34 -2.49
CA ILE A 175 -13.92 15.21 -3.63
C ILE A 175 -15.40 15.58 -3.66
N ASP A 176 -16.27 14.60 -3.42
CA ASP A 176 -17.73 14.79 -3.36
C ASP A 176 -18.17 15.66 -2.16
N LEU A 177 -17.26 15.89 -1.20
CA LEU A 177 -17.48 16.68 0.02
C LEU A 177 -16.58 17.93 -0.02
N PRO A 178 -16.96 18.99 -0.74
CA PRO A 178 -16.05 20.08 -1.14
C PRO A 178 -15.51 20.93 0.03
N TYR A 179 -16.07 20.80 1.23
CA TYR A 179 -15.53 21.42 2.45
C TYR A 179 -14.35 20.65 3.05
N LEU A 180 -14.04 19.46 2.55
CA LEU A 180 -12.85 18.69 2.87
C LEU A 180 -11.75 18.96 1.85
N GLN A 181 -10.49 18.83 2.29
CA GLN A 181 -9.34 18.95 1.42
C GLN A 181 -8.65 17.59 1.27
N ILE A 182 -8.33 17.23 0.03
CA ILE A 182 -7.50 16.06 -0.25
C ILE A 182 -6.09 16.33 0.32
N PRO A 183 -5.57 15.46 1.19
CA PRO A 183 -4.20 15.59 1.68
C PRO A 183 -3.17 15.55 0.55
N SER A 184 -2.03 16.20 0.78
CA SER A 184 -0.88 16.09 -0.12
C SER A 184 -0.48 14.64 -0.36
N ARG A 185 0.05 14.36 -1.55
CA ARG A 185 0.57 13.02 -1.87
C ARG A 185 1.75 12.68 -0.95
N VAL A 186 1.74 11.48 -0.39
CA VAL A 186 2.86 10.95 0.38
C VAL A 186 3.93 10.52 -0.60
N GLU A 187 5.16 10.96 -0.40
CA GLU A 187 6.28 10.51 -1.24
C GLU A 187 6.88 9.22 -0.71
N ARG A 188 7.46 8.43 -1.61
CA ARG A 188 8.24 7.23 -1.24
C ARG A 188 9.27 7.55 -0.16
N THR A 189 9.88 8.72 -0.19
CA THR A 189 10.92 9.17 0.76
C THR A 189 10.49 9.18 2.23
N ILE A 190 9.20 9.03 2.54
CA ILE A 190 8.72 8.83 3.92
C ILE A 190 9.32 7.58 4.58
N MET A 191 9.60 6.54 3.79
CA MET A 191 10.36 5.37 4.21
C MET A 191 11.84 5.62 3.95
N SER A 192 12.66 5.56 4.99
CA SER A 192 14.08 5.85 4.83
C SER A 192 14.80 4.74 4.06
N SER A 193 15.94 5.07 3.44
CA SER A 193 16.73 4.10 2.66
C SER A 193 17.14 2.88 3.50
N THR A 194 17.49 3.07 4.77
CA THR A 194 17.84 1.98 5.70
C THR A 194 16.69 1.03 5.99
N GLU A 195 15.45 1.50 5.88
CA GLU A 195 14.26 0.67 6.06
C GLU A 195 13.89 -0.05 4.77
N ARG A 196 14.15 0.57 3.61
CA ARG A 196 13.98 -0.04 2.28
C ARG A 196 15.00 -1.12 1.98
N GLU A 197 16.23 -0.91 2.42
CA GLU A 197 17.36 -1.82 2.22
C GLU A 197 17.81 -2.37 3.57
N PRO A 198 17.02 -3.29 4.18
CA PRO A 198 17.39 -3.87 5.46
C PRO A 198 18.69 -4.67 5.34
N VAL A 199 19.51 -4.61 6.39
CA VAL A 199 20.84 -5.24 6.44
C VAL A 199 20.77 -6.76 6.24
N ASP A 200 19.70 -7.39 6.71
CA ASP A 200 19.52 -8.82 6.68
C ASP A 200 18.04 -9.21 6.58
N GLU A 201 17.82 -10.46 6.19
CA GLU A 201 16.51 -11.07 6.02
C GLU A 201 15.65 -11.04 7.31
N THR A 202 16.28 -11.18 8.48
CA THR A 202 15.53 -11.17 9.75
C THR A 202 14.95 -9.79 10.00
N ARG A 203 15.72 -8.71 9.77
CA ARG A 203 15.24 -7.34 9.90
C ARG A 203 14.14 -7.00 8.91
N ARG A 204 14.27 -7.48 7.67
CA ARG A 204 13.22 -7.34 6.65
C ARG A 204 11.91 -7.97 7.14
N LEU A 205 11.98 -9.22 7.57
CA LEU A 205 10.82 -9.96 8.04
C LEU A 205 10.18 -9.34 9.30
N VAL A 206 11.00 -8.85 10.24
CA VAL A 206 10.54 -8.11 11.43
C VAL A 206 9.76 -6.85 11.02
N ARG A 207 10.33 -6.05 10.10
CA ARG A 207 9.67 -4.85 9.54
C ARG A 207 8.32 -5.20 8.95
N ASP A 208 8.29 -6.20 8.07
CA ASP A 208 7.10 -6.59 7.32
C ASP A 208 6.00 -7.04 8.27
N TRP A 209 6.35 -7.88 9.23
CA TRP A 209 5.42 -8.31 10.28
C TRP A 209 4.89 -7.13 11.10
N GLY A 210 5.74 -6.19 11.49
CA GLY A 210 5.34 -4.97 12.18
C GLY A 210 4.37 -4.09 11.37
N ILE A 211 4.56 -3.99 10.05
CA ILE A 211 3.67 -3.27 9.13
C ILE A 211 2.31 -3.97 9.04
N LEU A 212 2.31 -5.30 8.88
CA LEU A 212 1.09 -6.12 8.80
C LEU A 212 0.25 -5.98 10.08
N LEU A 213 0.87 -6.11 11.26
CA LEU A 213 0.20 -5.92 12.55
C LEU A 213 -0.44 -4.54 12.67
N LYS A 214 0.30 -3.49 12.32
CA LYS A 214 -0.23 -2.12 12.37
C LYS A 214 -1.39 -1.90 11.42
N TYR A 215 -1.31 -2.46 10.21
CA TYR A 215 -2.39 -2.35 9.24
C TYR A 215 -3.64 -3.08 9.72
N LYS A 216 -3.49 -4.28 10.28
CA LYS A 216 -4.59 -5.03 10.92
C LYS A 216 -5.25 -4.22 12.03
N ASP A 217 -4.47 -3.71 12.98
CA ASP A 217 -4.98 -2.91 14.10
C ASP A 217 -5.70 -1.66 13.62
N TYR A 218 -5.17 -1.01 12.58
CA TYR A 218 -5.77 0.17 11.97
C TYR A 218 -7.11 -0.14 11.30
N LEU A 219 -7.21 -1.23 10.53
CA LEU A 219 -8.46 -1.66 9.93
C LEU A 219 -9.51 -1.99 11.00
N HIS A 220 -9.13 -2.67 12.08
CA HIS A 220 -10.06 -2.94 13.18
C HIS A 220 -10.50 -1.67 13.91
N ALA A 221 -9.62 -0.69 14.08
CA ALA A 221 -9.99 0.61 14.66
C ALA A 221 -11.09 1.30 13.85
N TRP A 222 -10.96 1.31 12.52
CA TRP A 222 -11.97 1.87 11.61
C TRP A 222 -13.25 1.03 11.55
N LYS A 223 -13.16 -0.30 11.70
CA LYS A 223 -14.35 -1.17 11.84
C LYS A 223 -15.26 -0.67 12.95
N HIS A 224 -14.71 -0.32 14.10
CA HIS A 224 -15.49 0.21 15.22
C HIS A 224 -16.05 1.63 14.99
N ILE A 225 -15.52 2.38 14.02
CA ILE A 225 -16.13 3.64 13.58
C ILE A 225 -17.38 3.36 12.75
N PHE A 226 -17.32 2.36 11.86
CA PHE A 226 -18.39 2.06 10.91
C PHE A 226 -19.51 1.17 11.46
N ASP A 227 -19.22 0.21 12.33
CA ASP A 227 -20.20 -0.74 12.92
C ASP A 227 -21.13 -0.10 13.98
N ARG A 228 -21.31 1.22 13.97
CA ARG A 228 -22.05 1.97 15.00
C ARG A 228 -23.54 2.10 14.72
#